data_AF-F0VEB2-F1
#
_entry.id   AF-F0VEB2-F1
#
_cell.length_a   1.000
_cell.length_b   1.000
_cell.length_c   1.000
_cell.angle_alpha   90.00
_cell.angle_beta   90.00
_cell.angle_gamma   90.00
#
_symmetry.space_group_name_H-M   'P 1'
#
loop_
_entity.id
_entity.type
_entity.pdbx_description
1 polymer ?
#
loop_
_entity_poly.entity_id
_entity_poly.type
_entity_poly.pdbx_seq_one_letter_code
_entity_poly.pdbx_strand_id
1 'polypeptide(L)'
;MAALGFYGLAYISRLFSFASLEPGLADKLLRVFCPRSPSLLLFFSLTCFWFFVHAFVSPKLPAVLLPPSARRQHTEKTARLAKLERTCPKKSAKSPASKAARGPQGGASSGPRGVSGEAVSDEIAALRVYFISANANTTASLHALYLAPAALVHAVRSVILPASQVLIARAASQAYAEALARGTDAAARMQAEQAALQAAASQQDNIWSTYLAHWDAAPDFWDGAHDPLVVVSSYIMGSYFLWDCFECLRNVEIHQRAFLVHALLSLLAGTIQIAAPGIKLSGLCSLFAVSEISTPFLHFRWFLLQNGQAETPLFRFINALTVFLFISVRLVVVPFLVFWHYWIDCAVYRQHLIPQANISTLRMVFIMVLTLGWTLLNYFWGYLFFRSLCRKRKGGKKAAVADMQGPDEERKKE
;
A
#
# COMPACT_ATOMS: atom_id res chain seq x y z
N MET A 1 -29.41 -13.47 11.97
CA MET A 1 -28.04 -13.17 11.45
C MET A 1 -28.06 -12.93 9.94
N ALA A 2 -28.55 -13.85 9.10
CA ALA A 2 -28.63 -13.64 7.64
C ALA A 2 -29.58 -12.49 7.20
N ALA A 3 -30.69 -12.26 7.93
CA ALA A 3 -31.61 -11.15 7.66
C ALA A 3 -30.99 -9.77 7.93
N LEU A 4 -30.14 -9.63 8.96
CA LEU A 4 -29.46 -8.36 9.27
C LEU A 4 -28.43 -7.96 8.20
N GLY A 5 -27.81 -8.93 7.52
CA GLY A 5 -26.92 -8.66 6.39
C GLY A 5 -27.65 -8.19 5.14
N PHE A 6 -28.82 -8.77 4.84
CA PHE A 6 -29.61 -8.42 3.66
C PHE A 6 -30.28 -7.05 3.79
N TYR A 7 -30.84 -6.74 4.96
CA TYR A 7 -31.41 -5.41 5.23
C TYR A 7 -30.33 -4.33 5.36
N GLY A 8 -29.14 -4.65 5.89
CA GLY A 8 -28.00 -3.74 5.92
C GLY A 8 -27.47 -3.39 4.52
N LEU A 9 -27.35 -4.37 3.62
CA LEU A 9 -26.96 -4.14 2.23
C LEU A 9 -28.04 -3.39 1.44
N ALA A 10 -29.33 -3.65 1.69
CA ALA A 10 -30.42 -2.89 1.09
C ALA A 10 -30.50 -1.44 1.60
N TYR A 11 -30.12 -1.19 2.87
CA TYR A 11 -30.08 0.15 3.46
C TYR A 11 -28.87 0.95 2.99
N ILE A 12 -27.70 0.31 2.87
CA ILE A 12 -26.51 0.89 2.21
C ILE A 12 -26.83 1.15 0.73
N SER A 13 -27.45 0.19 0.05
CA SER A 13 -27.94 0.36 -1.32
C SER A 13 -28.95 1.49 -1.44
N ARG A 14 -29.76 1.81 -0.41
CA ARG A 14 -30.68 2.96 -0.40
C ARG A 14 -29.98 4.29 -0.11
N LEU A 15 -28.96 4.31 0.76
CA LEU A 15 -28.09 5.48 0.96
C LEU A 15 -27.26 5.81 -0.29
N PHE A 16 -26.98 4.80 -1.12
CA PHE A 16 -26.36 4.95 -2.44
C PHE A 16 -27.36 4.73 -3.60
N SER A 17 -28.67 4.67 -3.32
CA SER A 17 -29.70 4.49 -4.34
C SER A 17 -30.00 5.86 -4.88
N PHE A 18 -29.41 6.16 -6.02
CA PHE A 18 -29.82 7.25 -6.88
C PHE A 18 -31.20 6.93 -7.50
N ALA A 19 -32.25 6.86 -6.68
CA ALA A 19 -33.60 6.66 -7.15
C ALA A 19 -34.09 7.99 -7.76
N SER A 20 -34.43 7.95 -9.05
CA SER A 20 -34.73 9.08 -9.93
C SER A 20 -33.53 9.97 -10.28
N LEU A 21 -32.44 9.38 -10.79
CA LEU A 21 -31.58 10.13 -11.70
C LEU A 21 -32.45 10.60 -12.88
N GLU A 22 -32.60 11.91 -13.05
CA GLU A 22 -33.03 12.49 -14.33
C GLU A 22 -32.33 11.73 -15.48
N PRO A 23 -33.02 11.44 -16.60
CA PRO A 23 -32.33 11.00 -17.80
C PRO A 23 -31.26 12.05 -18.14
N GLY A 24 -29.99 11.66 -18.00
CA GLY A 24 -28.84 12.55 -18.12
C GLY A 24 -28.08 12.86 -16.82
N LEU A 25 -28.58 12.52 -15.63
CA LEU A 25 -27.81 12.68 -14.39
C LEU A 25 -26.70 11.63 -14.27
N ALA A 26 -26.87 10.43 -14.83
CA ALA A 26 -25.75 9.48 -14.98
C ALA A 26 -24.66 10.04 -15.90
N ASP A 27 -25.05 10.71 -16.99
CA ASP A 27 -24.13 11.41 -17.90
C ASP A 27 -23.55 12.69 -17.30
N LYS A 28 -24.29 13.43 -16.47
CA LYS A 28 -23.80 14.60 -15.72
C LYS A 28 -22.88 14.16 -14.58
N LEU A 29 -23.20 13.08 -13.87
CA LEU A 29 -22.31 12.48 -12.86
C LEU A 29 -21.09 11.88 -13.53
N LEU A 30 -21.22 11.20 -14.67
CA LEU A 30 -20.08 10.81 -15.48
C LEU A 30 -19.29 12.06 -15.86
N ARG A 31 -19.88 13.12 -16.42
CA ARG A 31 -19.14 14.33 -16.79
C ARG A 31 -18.54 15.09 -15.59
N VAL A 32 -19.13 15.02 -14.41
CA VAL A 32 -18.64 15.65 -13.16
C VAL A 32 -17.52 14.79 -12.53
N PHE A 33 -17.63 13.47 -12.61
CA PHE A 33 -16.60 12.51 -12.20
C PHE A 33 -15.65 12.12 -13.34
N CYS A 34 -15.77 12.65 -14.55
CA CYS A 34 -15.02 12.22 -15.74
C CYS A 34 -15.02 13.33 -16.83
N PRO A 35 -14.70 14.61 -16.53
CA PRO A 35 -14.87 15.70 -17.50
C PRO A 35 -13.93 15.61 -18.71
N ARG A 36 -12.85 14.81 -18.62
CA ARG A 36 -11.89 14.55 -19.68
C ARG A 36 -11.59 13.05 -19.76
N SER A 37 -12.58 12.30 -20.25
CA SER A 37 -12.60 10.86 -20.55
C SER A 37 -11.50 10.05 -19.85
N PRO A 38 -11.75 9.57 -18.63
CA PRO A 38 -10.95 8.49 -18.15
C PRO A 38 -11.24 7.27 -19.04
N SER A 39 -10.18 6.74 -19.64
CA SER A 39 -10.31 5.59 -20.52
C SER A 39 -10.68 4.38 -19.66
N LEU A 40 -11.99 4.11 -19.55
CA LEU A 40 -12.50 2.89 -18.92
C LEU A 40 -11.84 1.67 -19.56
N LEU A 41 -11.63 1.71 -20.88
CA LEU A 41 -10.90 0.69 -21.61
C LEU A 41 -9.48 0.51 -21.06
N LEU A 42 -8.73 1.59 -20.81
CA LEU A 42 -7.41 1.53 -20.18
C LEU A 42 -7.48 0.96 -18.77
N PHE A 43 -8.43 1.44 -17.95
CA PHE A 43 -8.61 0.95 -16.57
C PHE A 43 -8.89 -0.56 -16.54
N PHE A 44 -9.84 -1.05 -17.35
CA PHE A 44 -10.15 -2.47 -17.44
C PHE A 44 -9.02 -3.28 -18.06
N SER A 45 -8.32 -2.75 -19.07
CA SER A 45 -7.14 -3.41 -19.66
C SER A 45 -6.03 -3.59 -18.62
N LEU A 46 -5.80 -2.57 -17.77
CA LEU A 46 -4.84 -2.65 -16.67
C LEU A 46 -5.32 -3.58 -15.56
N THR A 47 -6.63 -3.67 -15.29
CA THR A 47 -7.16 -4.67 -14.35
C THR A 47 -6.96 -6.09 -14.89
N CYS A 48 -7.21 -6.33 -16.18
CA CYS A 48 -6.90 -7.61 -16.83
C CYS A 48 -5.40 -7.91 -16.83
N PHE A 49 -4.56 -6.89 -17.00
CA PHE A 49 -3.11 -7.04 -16.85
C PHE A 49 -2.73 -7.49 -15.44
N TRP A 50 -3.29 -6.89 -14.38
CA TRP A 50 -3.02 -7.32 -13.01
C TRP A 50 -3.53 -8.74 -12.71
N PHE A 51 -4.67 -9.12 -13.27
CA PHE A 51 -5.13 -10.52 -13.24
C PHE A 51 -4.10 -11.45 -13.88
N PHE A 52 -3.59 -11.11 -15.07
CA PHE A 52 -2.58 -11.88 -15.76
C PHE A 52 -1.28 -11.98 -14.94
N VAL A 53 -0.80 -10.86 -14.39
CA VAL A 53 0.39 -10.83 -13.52
C VAL A 53 0.17 -11.76 -12.33
N HIS A 54 -0.96 -11.67 -11.65
CA HIS A 54 -1.24 -12.50 -10.47
C HIS A 54 -1.37 -13.99 -10.81
N ALA A 55 -2.03 -14.33 -11.92
CA ALA A 55 -2.28 -15.71 -12.32
C ALA A 55 -1.04 -16.41 -12.88
N PHE A 56 -0.19 -15.70 -13.61
CA PHE A 56 0.87 -16.32 -14.41
C PHE A 56 2.29 -15.89 -14.04
N VAL A 57 2.48 -14.64 -13.58
CA VAL A 57 3.80 -14.05 -13.30
C VAL A 57 4.16 -14.23 -11.83
N SER A 58 3.29 -13.80 -10.92
CA SER A 58 3.49 -13.86 -9.47
C SER A 58 3.84 -15.25 -8.93
N PRO A 59 3.27 -16.37 -9.42
CA PRO A 59 3.65 -17.70 -8.94
C PRO A 59 5.08 -18.11 -9.30
N LYS A 60 5.66 -17.52 -10.36
CA LYS A 60 7.01 -17.87 -10.86
C LYS A 60 8.09 -16.98 -10.27
N LEU A 61 7.74 -15.75 -9.89
CA LEU A 61 8.69 -14.75 -9.41
C LEU A 61 9.46 -15.15 -8.14
N PRO A 62 8.88 -15.82 -7.12
CA PRO A 62 9.64 -16.32 -5.99
C PRO A 62 10.79 -17.26 -6.41
N ALA A 63 10.62 -18.03 -7.48
CA ALA A 63 11.69 -18.89 -7.99
C ALA A 63 12.85 -18.10 -8.60
N VAL A 64 12.63 -16.84 -9.01
CA VAL A 64 13.65 -15.97 -9.61
C VAL A 64 14.28 -15.04 -8.57
N LEU A 65 13.45 -14.39 -7.76
CA LEU A 65 13.86 -13.31 -6.85
C LEU A 65 14.42 -13.82 -5.52
N LEU A 66 14.05 -15.02 -5.07
CA LEU A 66 14.53 -15.54 -3.79
C LEU A 66 15.98 -16.02 -3.86
N PRO A 67 16.74 -15.89 -2.76
CA PRO A 67 18.07 -16.45 -2.66
C PRO A 67 18.02 -17.98 -2.82
N PRO A 68 19.12 -18.64 -3.25
CA PRO A 68 19.11 -20.06 -3.61
C PRO A 68 18.53 -20.99 -2.53
N SER A 69 18.79 -20.73 -1.25
CA SER A 69 18.26 -21.51 -0.12
C SER A 69 16.73 -21.41 -0.03
N ALA A 70 16.17 -20.20 -0.03
CA ALA A 70 14.73 -19.97 0.03
C ALA A 70 14.00 -20.45 -1.24
N ARG A 71 14.68 -20.35 -2.40
CA ARG A 71 14.19 -20.85 -3.69
C ARG A 71 13.99 -22.36 -3.68
N ARG A 72 14.94 -23.13 -3.13
CA ARG A 72 14.84 -24.59 -2.98
C ARG A 72 13.62 -24.96 -2.15
N GLN A 73 13.45 -24.33 -1.00
CA GLN A 73 12.31 -24.60 -0.11
C GLN A 73 10.96 -24.22 -0.74
N HIS A 74 10.89 -23.10 -1.46
CA HIS A 74 9.70 -22.75 -2.22
C HIS A 74 9.37 -23.82 -3.28
N THR A 75 10.39 -24.31 -4.00
CA THR A 75 10.24 -25.36 -5.01
C THR A 75 9.78 -26.69 -4.38
N GLU A 76 10.34 -27.05 -3.22
CA GLU A 76 9.93 -28.22 -2.45
C GLU A 76 8.47 -28.13 -2.01
N LYS A 77 7.99 -26.98 -1.53
CA LYS A 77 6.57 -26.76 -1.19
C LYS A 77 5.67 -26.93 -2.41
N THR A 78 6.10 -26.47 -3.58
CA THR A 78 5.34 -26.61 -4.83
C THR A 78 5.25 -28.08 -5.24
N ALA A 79 6.38 -28.78 -5.22
CA ALA A 79 6.42 -30.21 -5.52
C ALA A 79 5.61 -31.03 -4.51
N ARG A 80 5.66 -30.65 -3.22
CA ARG A 80 4.90 -31.28 -2.14
C ARG A 80 3.41 -31.12 -2.32
N LEU A 81 2.91 -29.91 -2.60
CA LEU A 81 1.50 -29.67 -2.85
C LEU A 81 1.01 -30.50 -4.05
N ALA A 82 1.75 -30.48 -5.16
CA ALA A 82 1.39 -31.25 -6.35
C ALA A 82 1.35 -32.77 -6.08
N LYS A 83 2.27 -33.29 -5.26
CA LYS A 83 2.27 -34.69 -4.83
C LYS A 83 1.02 -35.01 -4.00
N LEU A 84 0.72 -34.19 -2.99
CA LEU A 84 -0.43 -34.40 -2.10
C LEU A 84 -1.76 -34.37 -2.86
N GLU A 85 -1.93 -33.43 -3.79
CA GLU A 85 -3.13 -33.30 -4.62
C GLU A 85 -3.33 -34.49 -5.58
N ARG A 86 -2.24 -35.13 -6.04
CA ARG A 86 -2.31 -36.37 -6.84
C ARG A 86 -2.67 -37.58 -5.98
N THR A 87 -2.09 -37.68 -4.78
CA THR A 87 -2.29 -38.84 -3.88
C THR A 87 -3.61 -38.80 -3.13
N CYS A 88 -4.18 -37.61 -2.94
CA CYS A 88 -5.49 -37.42 -2.35
C CYS A 88 -6.44 -36.92 -3.45
N PRO A 89 -6.80 -37.78 -4.43
CA PRO A 89 -7.74 -37.38 -5.47
C PRO A 89 -8.98 -36.88 -4.75
N LYS A 90 -9.41 -35.64 -5.09
CA LYS A 90 -10.61 -35.01 -4.53
C LYS A 90 -11.66 -36.10 -4.48
N LYS A 91 -11.99 -36.59 -3.27
CA LYS A 91 -13.23 -37.34 -3.06
C LYS A 91 -14.28 -36.36 -3.52
N SER A 92 -14.71 -36.53 -4.77
CA SER A 92 -15.66 -35.65 -5.47
C SER A 92 -16.70 -35.30 -4.45
N ALA A 93 -16.91 -34.01 -4.19
CA ALA A 93 -17.84 -33.48 -3.20
C ALA A 93 -19.18 -34.23 -3.31
N LYS A 94 -19.29 -35.37 -2.64
CA LYS A 94 -20.50 -36.17 -2.62
C LYS A 94 -21.35 -35.41 -1.65
N SER A 95 -22.29 -34.68 -2.26
CA SER A 95 -23.35 -33.91 -1.66
C SER A 95 -23.68 -34.40 -0.24
N PRO A 96 -23.79 -33.51 0.75
CA PRO A 96 -24.13 -33.87 2.14
C PRO A 96 -25.47 -34.60 2.34
N ALA A 97 -26.20 -34.94 1.28
CA ALA A 97 -27.60 -35.38 1.31
C ALA A 97 -27.87 -36.83 1.80
N SER A 98 -26.91 -37.58 2.34
CA SER A 98 -27.11 -39.03 2.61
C SER A 98 -26.66 -39.54 3.99
N LYS A 99 -26.56 -38.68 5.02
CA LYS A 99 -26.09 -39.09 6.36
C LYS A 99 -27.18 -39.48 7.37
N ALA A 100 -28.41 -39.78 6.92
CA ALA A 100 -29.54 -40.05 7.82
C ALA A 100 -29.78 -41.54 8.21
N ALA A 101 -29.03 -42.52 7.72
CA ALA A 101 -29.37 -43.93 8.02
C ALA A 101 -28.17 -44.89 8.03
N ARG A 102 -27.34 -44.89 9.08
CA ARG A 102 -26.53 -46.08 9.42
C ARG A 102 -26.40 -46.24 10.94
N GLY A 103 -27.01 -47.32 11.42
CA GLY A 103 -27.00 -47.74 12.83
C GLY A 103 -25.66 -48.31 13.30
N PRO A 104 -25.60 -48.67 14.59
CA PRO A 104 -24.36 -49.05 15.28
C PRO A 104 -23.96 -50.48 14.93
N GLN A 105 -22.78 -50.67 14.35
CA GLN A 105 -22.11 -51.97 14.35
C GLN A 105 -20.74 -51.83 15.00
N GLY A 106 -20.58 -52.53 16.12
CA GLY A 106 -19.34 -52.68 16.85
C GLY A 106 -18.44 -53.72 16.19
N GLY A 107 -17.20 -53.34 15.93
CA GLY A 107 -16.16 -54.23 15.41
C GLY A 107 -14.81 -53.54 15.56
N ALA A 108 -14.11 -53.84 16.65
CA ALA A 108 -12.78 -53.30 16.92
C ALA A 108 -11.75 -54.02 16.05
N SER A 109 -11.34 -53.41 14.93
CA SER A 109 -10.19 -53.86 14.14
C SER A 109 -8.99 -52.93 14.35
N SER A 110 -7.95 -53.43 15.01
CA SER A 110 -6.65 -52.79 15.21
C SER A 110 -5.80 -52.84 13.93
N GLY A 111 -6.17 -52.05 12.93
CA GLY A 111 -5.33 -51.82 11.75
C GLY A 111 -4.16 -50.87 12.05
N PRO A 112 -3.03 -50.98 11.33
CA PRO A 112 -1.90 -50.06 11.47
C PRO A 112 -2.38 -48.62 11.28
N ARG A 113 -1.95 -47.71 12.16
CA ARG A 113 -2.27 -46.28 12.13
C ARG A 113 -1.78 -45.67 10.82
N GLY A 114 -2.59 -45.79 9.77
CA GLY A 114 -2.42 -45.02 8.55
C GLY A 114 -2.40 -43.55 8.93
N VAL A 115 -1.48 -42.78 8.34
CA VAL A 115 -1.47 -41.32 8.43
C VAL A 115 -2.90 -40.84 8.21
N SER A 116 -3.49 -40.22 9.25
CA SER A 116 -4.90 -39.86 9.21
C SER A 116 -5.14 -38.95 8.01
N GLY A 117 -6.19 -39.21 7.24
CA GLY A 117 -6.54 -38.38 6.08
C GLY A 117 -6.75 -36.90 6.44
N GLU A 118 -7.02 -36.62 7.71
CA GLU A 118 -7.09 -35.29 8.31
C GLU A 118 -5.75 -34.55 8.24
N ALA A 119 -4.64 -35.18 8.64
CA ALA A 119 -3.32 -34.55 8.61
C ALA A 119 -2.89 -34.15 7.17
N VAL A 120 -3.24 -34.97 6.18
CA VAL A 120 -3.00 -34.67 4.76
C VAL A 120 -3.86 -33.49 4.30
N SER A 121 -5.13 -33.44 4.70
CA SER A 121 -6.04 -32.34 4.39
C SER A 121 -5.54 -31.01 4.96
N ASP A 122 -5.08 -31.02 6.21
CA ASP A 122 -4.53 -29.85 6.90
C ASP A 122 -3.24 -29.35 6.24
N GLU A 123 -2.36 -30.27 5.82
CA GLU A 123 -1.14 -29.92 5.08
C GLU A 123 -1.45 -29.24 3.74
N ILE A 124 -2.43 -29.77 2.99
CA ILE A 124 -2.89 -29.17 1.72
C ILE A 124 -3.46 -27.77 1.98
N ALA A 125 -4.27 -27.60 3.02
CA ALA A 125 -4.85 -26.30 3.38
C ALA A 125 -3.74 -25.28 3.73
N ALA A 126 -2.76 -25.67 4.55
CA ALA A 126 -1.64 -24.82 4.92
C ALA A 126 -0.78 -24.41 3.70
N LEU A 127 -0.52 -25.35 2.78
CA LEU A 127 0.23 -25.05 1.55
C LEU A 127 -0.56 -24.10 0.63
N ARG A 128 -1.88 -24.24 0.53
CA ARG A 128 -2.73 -23.30 -0.23
C ARG A 128 -2.69 -21.89 0.36
N VAL A 129 -2.80 -21.77 1.68
CA VAL A 129 -2.66 -20.49 2.38
C VAL A 129 -1.30 -19.85 2.07
N TYR A 130 -0.22 -20.65 2.08
CA TYR A 130 1.11 -20.19 1.72
C TYR A 130 1.17 -19.64 0.28
N PHE A 131 0.65 -20.38 -0.72
CA PHE A 131 0.71 -19.95 -2.12
C PHE A 131 -0.17 -18.73 -2.44
N ILE A 132 -1.37 -18.66 -1.85
CA ILE A 132 -2.24 -17.48 -1.97
C ILE A 132 -1.52 -16.25 -1.41
N SER A 133 -0.94 -16.38 -0.21
CA SER A 133 -0.16 -15.30 0.41
C SER A 133 1.09 -14.93 -0.40
N ALA A 134 1.81 -15.91 -0.93
CA ALA A 134 3.02 -15.69 -1.73
C ALA A 134 2.71 -14.93 -3.04
N ASN A 135 1.62 -15.30 -3.72
CA ASN A 135 1.20 -14.62 -4.95
C ASN A 135 0.75 -13.18 -4.68
N ALA A 136 -0.05 -12.97 -3.63
CA ALA A 136 -0.48 -11.63 -3.20
C ALA A 136 0.74 -10.74 -2.86
N ASN A 137 1.65 -11.23 -2.01
CA ASN A 137 2.85 -10.51 -1.60
C ASN A 137 3.76 -10.15 -2.79
N THR A 138 3.88 -11.05 -3.77
CA THR A 138 4.69 -10.82 -4.96
C THR A 138 4.06 -9.76 -5.85
N THR A 139 2.75 -9.83 -6.07
CA THR A 139 2.00 -8.85 -6.87
C THR A 139 2.09 -7.46 -6.23
N ALA A 140 1.88 -7.37 -4.91
CA ALA A 140 2.03 -6.14 -4.14
C ALA A 140 3.45 -5.56 -4.22
N SER A 141 4.49 -6.41 -4.19
CA SER A 141 5.87 -5.98 -4.35
C SER A 141 6.14 -5.40 -5.73
N LEU A 142 5.64 -6.02 -6.81
CA LEU A 142 5.78 -5.49 -8.17
C LEU A 142 5.07 -4.14 -8.32
N HIS A 143 3.85 -4.03 -7.78
CA HIS A 143 3.10 -2.79 -7.75
C HIS A 143 3.89 -1.68 -7.05
N ALA A 144 4.42 -1.94 -5.86
CA ALA A 144 5.21 -0.99 -5.10
C ALA A 144 6.54 -0.60 -5.80
N LEU A 145 7.22 -1.56 -6.44
CA LEU A 145 8.45 -1.31 -7.21
C LEU A 145 8.24 -0.40 -8.41
N TYR A 146 7.04 -0.35 -8.98
CA TYR A 146 6.68 0.65 -9.99
C TYR A 146 6.25 1.96 -9.33
N LEU A 147 5.31 1.89 -8.38
CA LEU A 147 4.57 3.06 -7.91
C LEU A 147 5.44 4.00 -7.06
N ALA A 148 6.29 3.45 -6.18
CA ALA A 148 7.10 4.29 -5.30
C ALA A 148 8.16 5.12 -6.08
N PRO A 149 8.92 4.54 -7.04
CA PRO A 149 9.79 5.34 -7.89
C PRO A 149 9.05 6.35 -8.76
N ALA A 150 7.92 5.97 -9.38
CA ALA A 150 7.11 6.88 -10.18
C ALA A 150 6.64 8.10 -9.35
N ALA A 151 6.17 7.84 -8.13
CA ALA A 151 5.74 8.89 -7.21
C ALA A 151 6.89 9.77 -6.73
N LEU A 152 8.08 9.20 -6.47
CA LEU A 152 9.26 9.98 -6.11
C LEU A 152 9.72 10.86 -7.27
N VAL A 153 9.74 10.34 -8.50
CA VAL A 153 10.08 11.11 -9.71
C VAL A 153 9.09 12.26 -9.89
N HIS A 154 7.79 12.03 -9.73
CA HIS A 154 6.80 13.09 -9.78
C HIS A 154 7.03 14.14 -8.68
N ALA A 155 7.21 13.72 -7.42
CA ALA A 155 7.46 14.65 -6.31
C ALA A 155 8.71 15.52 -6.56
N VAL A 156 9.80 14.93 -7.05
CA VAL A 156 11.03 15.68 -7.35
C VAL A 156 10.83 16.63 -8.52
N ARG A 157 10.34 16.10 -9.66
CA ARG A 157 10.26 16.85 -10.92
C ARG A 157 9.19 17.93 -10.91
N SER A 158 8.03 17.62 -10.38
CA SER A 158 6.84 18.45 -10.52
C SER A 158 6.63 19.36 -9.32
N VAL A 159 7.26 19.06 -8.17
CA VAL A 159 7.06 19.82 -6.93
C VAL A 159 8.37 20.41 -6.43
N ILE A 160 9.36 19.59 -6.09
CA ILE A 160 10.58 20.05 -5.40
C ILE A 160 11.38 21.00 -6.30
N LEU A 161 11.64 20.62 -7.56
CA LEU A 161 12.44 21.43 -8.48
C LEU A 161 11.73 22.73 -8.91
N PRO A 162 10.44 22.73 -9.30
CA PRO A 162 9.76 23.98 -9.64
C PRO A 162 9.60 24.91 -8.45
N ALA A 163 9.29 24.38 -7.26
CA ALA A 163 9.22 25.18 -6.05
C ALA A 163 10.57 25.83 -5.73
N SER A 164 11.68 25.08 -5.80
CA SER A 164 13.01 25.65 -5.56
C SER A 164 13.37 26.73 -6.58
N GLN A 165 13.04 26.55 -7.86
CA GLN A 165 13.26 27.56 -8.91
C GLN A 165 12.51 28.87 -8.64
N VAL A 166 11.24 28.79 -8.23
CA VAL A 166 10.45 30.00 -7.89
C VAL A 166 11.05 30.73 -6.70
N LEU A 167 11.58 30.00 -5.72
CA LEU A 167 12.19 30.58 -4.53
C LEU A 167 13.54 31.23 -4.82
N ILE A 168 14.37 30.56 -5.63
CA ILE A 168 15.60 31.12 -6.19
C ILE A 168 15.30 32.43 -6.92
N ALA A 169 14.28 32.45 -7.78
CA ALA A 169 13.87 33.65 -8.50
C ALA A 169 13.36 34.77 -7.58
N ARG A 170 12.59 34.45 -6.54
CA ARG A 170 12.11 35.42 -5.54
C ARG A 170 13.26 36.02 -4.74
N ALA A 171 14.17 35.20 -4.24
CA ALA A 171 15.34 35.65 -3.49
C ALA A 171 16.24 36.56 -4.36
N ALA A 172 16.47 36.18 -5.63
CA ALA A 172 17.22 36.99 -6.58
C ALA A 172 16.54 38.35 -6.85
N SER A 173 15.21 38.35 -7.05
CA SER A 173 14.42 39.57 -7.27
C SER A 173 14.44 40.50 -6.06
N GLN A 174 14.30 39.96 -4.84
CA GLN A 174 14.37 40.73 -3.60
C GLN A 174 15.76 41.35 -3.40
N ALA A 175 16.84 40.57 -3.57
CA ALA A 175 18.21 41.07 -3.46
C ALA A 175 18.50 42.18 -4.49
N TYR A 176 18.01 42.02 -5.73
CA TYR A 176 18.11 43.03 -6.76
C TYR A 176 17.39 44.33 -6.36
N ALA A 177 16.14 44.23 -5.89
CA ALA A 177 15.34 45.38 -5.48
C ALA A 177 15.97 46.13 -4.30
N GLU A 178 16.49 45.40 -3.30
CA GLU A 178 17.17 45.99 -2.14
C GLU A 178 18.46 46.71 -2.52
N ALA A 179 19.24 46.15 -3.43
CA ALA A 179 20.47 46.79 -3.92
C ALA A 179 20.16 48.03 -4.76
N LEU A 180 19.14 47.98 -5.63
CA LEU A 180 18.69 49.13 -6.41
C LEU A 180 18.11 50.26 -5.52
N ALA A 181 17.50 49.91 -4.40
CA ALA A 181 17.04 50.90 -3.42
C ALA A 181 18.20 51.69 -2.77
N ARG A 182 19.43 51.16 -2.80
CA ARG A 182 20.64 51.80 -2.24
C ARG A 182 21.35 52.74 -3.22
N GLY A 183 20.99 52.72 -4.51
CA GLY A 183 21.60 53.59 -5.52
C GLY A 183 20.97 53.42 -6.91
N THR A 184 20.99 54.48 -7.72
CA THR A 184 20.32 54.50 -9.04
C THR A 184 21.30 54.49 -10.22
N ASP A 185 22.60 54.47 -9.96
CA ASP A 185 23.65 54.53 -10.98
C ASP A 185 23.99 53.14 -11.57
N ALA A 186 24.84 53.12 -12.60
CA ALA A 186 25.26 51.89 -13.26
C ALA A 186 26.02 50.94 -12.31
N ALA A 187 26.73 51.47 -11.32
CA ALA A 187 27.42 50.69 -10.31
C ALA A 187 26.43 49.97 -9.38
N ALA A 188 25.35 50.66 -8.98
CA ALA A 188 24.27 50.07 -8.18
C ALA A 188 23.52 48.97 -8.94
N ARG A 189 23.30 49.12 -10.25
CA ARG A 189 22.72 48.05 -11.09
C ARG A 189 23.62 46.82 -11.16
N MET A 190 24.92 47.00 -11.36
CA MET A 190 25.90 45.90 -11.38
C MET A 190 25.95 45.18 -10.01
N GLN A 191 25.93 45.94 -8.91
CA GLN A 191 25.86 45.37 -7.56
C GLN A 191 24.55 44.61 -7.32
N ALA A 192 23.43 45.11 -7.84
CA ALA A 192 22.13 44.44 -7.76
C ALA A 192 22.10 43.12 -8.54
N GLU A 193 22.66 43.07 -9.74
CA GLU A 193 22.81 41.84 -10.52
C GLU A 193 23.70 40.83 -9.80
N GLN A 194 24.83 41.27 -9.24
CA GLN A 194 25.74 40.39 -8.51
C GLN A 194 25.13 39.85 -7.21
N ALA A 195 24.35 40.66 -6.48
CA ALA A 195 23.61 40.24 -5.30
C ALA A 195 22.51 39.21 -5.66
N ALA A 196 21.80 39.42 -6.77
CA ALA A 196 20.80 38.48 -7.28
C ALA A 196 21.42 37.12 -7.65
N LEU A 197 22.57 37.12 -8.33
CA LEU A 197 23.31 35.89 -8.69
C LEU A 197 23.82 35.15 -7.45
N GLN A 198 24.36 35.87 -6.46
CA GLN A 198 24.80 35.27 -5.19
C GLN A 198 23.63 34.68 -4.39
N ALA A 199 22.51 35.39 -4.31
CA ALA A 199 21.30 34.88 -3.67
C ALA A 199 20.79 33.62 -4.36
N ALA A 200 20.73 33.63 -5.71
CA ALA A 200 20.34 32.47 -6.48
C ALA A 200 21.26 31.25 -6.27
N ALA A 201 22.58 31.47 -6.33
CA ALA A 201 23.58 30.42 -6.09
C ALA A 201 23.45 29.82 -4.67
N SER A 202 23.31 30.68 -3.65
CA SER A 202 23.17 30.23 -2.26
C SER A 202 21.92 29.38 -2.01
N GLN A 203 20.82 29.68 -2.71
CA GLN A 203 19.58 28.90 -2.63
C GLN A 203 19.66 27.63 -3.49
N GLN A 204 20.40 27.65 -4.60
CA GLN A 204 20.62 26.48 -5.44
C GLN A 204 21.48 25.41 -4.75
N ASP A 205 22.44 25.81 -3.92
CA ASP A 205 23.31 24.89 -3.18
C ASP A 205 22.57 24.08 -2.10
N ASN A 206 21.33 24.44 -1.76
CA ASN A 206 20.54 23.72 -0.76
C ASN A 206 19.05 23.61 -1.11
N ILE A 207 18.76 23.01 -2.27
CA ILE A 207 17.39 22.75 -2.76
C ILE A 207 16.47 22.18 -1.68
N TRP A 208 16.98 21.32 -0.79
CA TRP A 208 16.20 20.71 0.29
C TRP A 208 15.84 21.69 1.40
N SER A 209 16.77 22.53 1.87
CA SER A 209 16.43 23.56 2.86
C SER A 209 15.50 24.60 2.28
N THR A 210 15.72 25.00 1.03
CA THR A 210 14.87 25.95 0.30
C THR A 210 13.45 25.42 0.16
N TYR A 211 13.30 24.14 -0.24
CA TYR A 211 12.01 23.49 -0.36
C TYR A 211 11.31 23.30 0.99
N LEU A 212 12.03 22.85 2.03
CA LEU A 212 11.46 22.69 3.37
C LEU A 212 11.05 24.03 4.00
N ALA A 213 11.83 25.09 3.77
CA ALA A 213 11.56 26.43 4.30
C ALA A 213 10.31 27.09 3.69
N HIS A 214 9.87 26.63 2.53
CA HIS A 214 8.73 27.18 1.79
C HIS A 214 7.74 26.09 1.37
N TRP A 215 7.67 25.04 2.19
CA TRP A 215 6.78 23.90 1.98
C TRP A 215 5.30 24.32 1.98
N ASP A 216 4.96 25.48 2.55
CA ASP A 216 3.65 26.13 2.49
C ASP A 216 3.23 26.58 1.08
N ALA A 217 4.19 26.84 0.17
CA ALA A 217 3.95 27.17 -1.23
C ALA A 217 3.95 25.95 -2.18
N ALA A 218 4.37 24.77 -1.68
CA ALA A 218 4.33 23.51 -2.42
C ALA A 218 2.92 23.11 -2.94
N PRO A 219 1.79 23.39 -2.26
CA PRO A 219 0.44 22.98 -2.69
C PRO A 219 0.06 23.35 -4.11
N ASP A 220 0.64 24.42 -4.67
CA ASP A 220 0.33 24.89 -6.03
C ASP A 220 1.05 24.08 -7.12
N PHE A 221 2.10 23.32 -6.74
CA PHE A 221 2.87 22.47 -7.63
C PHE A 221 2.41 20.99 -7.60
N TRP A 222 1.54 20.63 -6.67
CA TRP A 222 0.98 19.27 -6.53
C TRP A 222 -0.23 18.99 -7.45
N ASP A 223 -0.48 19.86 -8.45
CA ASP A 223 -1.49 19.60 -9.48
C ASP A 223 -0.92 18.70 -10.59
N GLY A 224 -1.17 17.41 -10.47
CA GLY A 224 -0.84 16.38 -11.44
C GLY A 224 -1.94 16.14 -12.49
N ALA A 225 -2.93 17.01 -12.65
CA ALA A 225 -3.98 16.86 -13.67
C ALA A 225 -3.43 16.64 -15.08
N HIS A 226 -2.28 17.25 -15.35
CA HIS A 226 -1.62 17.27 -16.64
C HIS A 226 -0.32 16.47 -16.67
N ASP A 227 0.06 15.85 -15.54
CA ASP A 227 1.25 15.01 -15.47
C ASP A 227 0.90 13.59 -15.92
N PRO A 228 1.38 13.14 -17.11
CA PRO A 228 1.04 11.81 -17.63
C PRO A 228 1.53 10.70 -16.70
N LEU A 229 2.62 10.90 -15.95
CA LEU A 229 3.13 9.91 -15.02
C LEU A 229 2.16 9.70 -13.84
N VAL A 230 1.58 10.77 -13.32
CA VAL A 230 0.60 10.70 -12.23
C VAL A 230 -0.71 10.10 -12.71
N VAL A 231 -1.19 10.52 -13.88
CA VAL A 231 -2.41 9.98 -14.48
C VAL A 231 -2.25 8.48 -14.68
N VAL A 232 -1.21 8.03 -15.39
CA VAL A 232 -0.95 6.60 -15.64
C VAL A 232 -0.76 5.83 -14.34
N SER A 233 -0.03 6.37 -13.36
CA SER A 233 0.15 5.74 -12.05
C SER A 233 -1.16 5.57 -11.29
N SER A 234 -2.09 6.52 -11.43
CA SER A 234 -3.42 6.45 -10.82
C SER A 234 -4.26 5.33 -11.43
N TYR A 235 -4.20 5.14 -12.75
CA TYR A 235 -4.83 3.98 -13.40
C TYR A 235 -4.23 2.67 -12.91
N ILE A 236 -2.90 2.56 -12.92
CA ILE A 236 -2.21 1.34 -12.48
C ILE A 236 -2.58 1.00 -11.04
N MET A 237 -2.60 2.01 -10.16
CA MET A 237 -2.98 1.89 -8.75
C MET A 237 -4.45 1.50 -8.58
N GLY A 238 -5.38 2.23 -9.21
CA GLY A 238 -6.81 1.92 -9.12
C GLY A 238 -7.14 0.52 -9.65
N SER A 239 -6.57 0.14 -10.80
CA SER A 239 -6.75 -1.19 -11.39
C SER A 239 -6.17 -2.30 -10.52
N TYR A 240 -5.01 -2.07 -9.89
CA TYR A 240 -4.40 -3.00 -8.93
C TYR A 240 -5.30 -3.18 -7.69
N PHE A 241 -5.80 -2.10 -7.09
CA PHE A 241 -6.62 -2.21 -5.89
C PHE A 241 -8.02 -2.76 -6.15
N LEU A 242 -8.55 -2.64 -7.37
CA LEU A 242 -9.75 -3.38 -7.77
C LEU A 242 -9.50 -4.89 -7.74
N TRP A 243 -8.34 -5.32 -8.25
CA TRP A 243 -7.92 -6.72 -8.16
C TRP A 243 -7.72 -7.15 -6.70
N ASP A 244 -7.04 -6.38 -5.87
CA ASP A 244 -6.86 -6.71 -4.44
C ASP A 244 -8.20 -6.81 -3.70
N CYS A 245 -9.18 -5.96 -4.01
CA CYS A 245 -10.54 -6.09 -3.47
C CYS A 245 -11.14 -7.46 -3.81
N PHE A 246 -11.07 -7.86 -5.09
CA PHE A 246 -11.55 -9.16 -5.54
C PHE A 246 -10.82 -10.31 -4.82
N GLU A 247 -9.50 -10.24 -4.71
CA GLU A 247 -8.70 -11.27 -4.06
C GLU A 247 -9.00 -11.40 -2.55
N CYS A 248 -9.20 -10.26 -1.87
CA CYS A 248 -9.61 -10.22 -0.47
C CYS A 248 -11.00 -10.82 -0.25
N LEU A 249 -11.96 -10.54 -1.15
CA LEU A 249 -13.30 -11.11 -1.07
C LEU A 249 -13.30 -12.61 -1.36
N ARG A 250 -12.51 -13.05 -2.34
CA ARG A 250 -12.36 -14.47 -2.71
C ARG A 250 -11.74 -15.30 -1.59
N ASN A 251 -10.78 -14.73 -0.84
CA ASN A 251 -10.03 -15.43 0.20
C ASN A 251 -10.16 -14.74 1.57
N VAL A 252 -11.39 -14.38 1.98
CA VAL A 252 -11.66 -13.63 3.22
C VAL A 252 -11.20 -14.33 4.51
N GLU A 253 -11.05 -15.66 4.48
CA GLU A 253 -10.53 -16.43 5.61
C GLU A 253 -9.01 -16.26 5.77
N ILE A 254 -8.32 -16.03 4.66
CA ILE A 254 -6.86 -15.89 4.60
C ILE A 254 -6.47 -14.42 4.79
N HIS A 255 -7.16 -13.53 4.07
CA HIS A 255 -6.94 -12.10 4.15
C HIS A 255 -7.75 -11.51 5.30
N GLN A 256 -7.06 -10.92 6.27
CA GLN A 256 -7.73 -10.24 7.37
C GLN A 256 -8.56 -9.05 6.86
N ARG A 257 -9.65 -8.72 7.56
CA ARG A 257 -10.55 -7.58 7.21
C ARG A 257 -9.81 -6.26 6.98
N ALA A 258 -8.69 -6.04 7.67
CA ALA A 258 -7.83 -4.88 7.48
C ALA A 258 -7.30 -4.75 6.03
N PHE A 259 -7.00 -5.87 5.35
CA PHE A 259 -6.57 -5.86 3.94
C PHE A 259 -7.72 -5.47 3.00
N LEU A 260 -8.95 -5.91 3.28
CA LEU A 260 -10.11 -5.48 2.48
C LEU A 260 -10.37 -3.98 2.65
N VAL A 261 -10.30 -3.46 3.88
CA VAL A 261 -10.44 -2.02 4.14
C VAL A 261 -9.33 -1.23 3.43
N HIS A 262 -8.10 -1.73 3.46
CA HIS A 262 -6.99 -1.16 2.71
C HIS A 262 -7.27 -1.08 1.20
N ALA A 263 -7.69 -2.19 0.60
CA ALA A 263 -7.96 -2.28 -0.82
C ALA A 263 -9.09 -1.33 -1.23
N LEU A 264 -10.16 -1.25 -0.42
CA LEU A 264 -11.29 -0.35 -0.67
C LEU A 264 -10.90 1.12 -0.56
N LEU A 265 -10.15 1.52 0.48
CA LEU A 265 -9.69 2.90 0.63
C LEU A 265 -8.76 3.32 -0.52
N SER A 266 -7.86 2.42 -0.93
CA SER A 266 -6.90 2.71 -1.98
C SER A 266 -7.53 2.68 -3.38
N LEU A 267 -8.51 1.81 -3.60
CA LEU A 267 -9.36 1.83 -4.80
C LEU A 267 -10.16 3.14 -4.87
N LEU A 268 -10.77 3.57 -3.76
CA LEU A 268 -11.49 4.84 -3.70
C LEU A 268 -10.56 6.02 -4.01
N ALA A 269 -9.36 6.05 -3.43
CA ALA A 269 -8.36 7.07 -3.72
C ALA A 269 -7.97 7.10 -5.20
N GLY A 270 -7.67 5.94 -5.79
CA GLY A 270 -7.33 5.82 -7.22
C GLY A 270 -8.48 6.24 -8.13
N THR A 271 -9.71 5.80 -7.83
CA THR A 271 -10.90 6.14 -8.62
C THR A 271 -11.19 7.64 -8.57
N ILE A 272 -11.12 8.27 -7.40
CA ILE A 272 -11.32 9.73 -7.25
C ILE A 272 -10.25 10.48 -8.04
N GLN A 273 -8.99 10.04 -7.98
CA GLN A 273 -7.90 10.67 -8.70
C GLN A 273 -8.07 10.58 -10.24
N ILE A 274 -8.54 9.44 -10.74
CA ILE A 274 -8.87 9.26 -12.16
C ILE A 274 -10.09 10.11 -12.55
N ALA A 275 -11.08 10.18 -11.65
CA ALA A 275 -12.36 10.82 -11.90
C ALA A 275 -12.25 12.36 -11.93
N ALA A 276 -11.44 12.91 -11.04
CA ALA A 276 -11.26 14.34 -10.89
C ALA A 276 -9.76 14.71 -10.97
N PRO A 277 -9.15 14.61 -12.18
CA PRO A 277 -7.80 15.11 -12.41
C PRO A 277 -7.82 16.65 -12.24
N GLY A 278 -6.94 17.22 -11.42
CA GLY A 278 -6.99 18.64 -11.01
C GLY A 278 -7.20 18.85 -9.52
N ILE A 279 -7.44 17.76 -8.79
CA ILE A 279 -7.45 17.81 -7.34
C ILE A 279 -5.98 17.73 -6.88
N LYS A 280 -5.53 18.67 -6.02
CA LYS A 280 -4.26 18.60 -5.23
C LYS A 280 -4.00 17.23 -4.56
N LEU A 281 -5.02 16.37 -4.52
CA LEU A 281 -4.98 14.95 -4.17
C LEU A 281 -3.98 14.15 -4.99
N SER A 282 -3.69 14.54 -6.22
CA SER A 282 -2.73 13.82 -7.06
C SER A 282 -1.32 13.77 -6.45
N GLY A 283 -0.93 14.88 -5.81
CA GLY A 283 0.28 14.97 -5.04
C GLY A 283 0.24 14.20 -3.73
N LEU A 284 -0.87 14.28 -3.01
CA LEU A 284 -1.08 13.51 -1.78
C LEU A 284 -1.07 11.99 -2.05
N CYS A 285 -1.71 11.55 -3.13
CA CYS A 285 -1.68 10.17 -3.61
C CYS A 285 -0.26 9.74 -3.98
N SER A 286 0.53 10.63 -4.59
CA SER A 286 1.95 10.37 -4.85
C SER A 286 2.74 10.22 -3.54
N LEU A 287 2.52 11.08 -2.54
CA LEU A 287 3.15 10.91 -1.23
C LEU A 287 2.74 9.60 -0.53
N PHE A 288 1.46 9.21 -0.62
CA PHE A 288 1.01 7.90 -0.15
C PHE A 288 1.68 6.76 -0.92
N ALA A 289 1.85 6.89 -2.23
CA ALA A 289 2.56 5.90 -3.03
C ALA A 289 4.04 5.76 -2.64
N VAL A 290 4.73 6.85 -2.28
CA VAL A 290 6.13 6.80 -1.79
C VAL A 290 6.26 5.93 -0.54
N SER A 291 5.23 5.91 0.31
CA SER A 291 5.21 5.06 1.50
C SER A 291 5.28 3.55 1.22
N GLU A 292 4.95 3.13 -0.01
CA GLU A 292 5.01 1.75 -0.44
C GLU A 292 6.45 1.28 -0.70
N ILE A 293 7.46 2.16 -0.60
CA ILE A 293 8.87 1.79 -0.73
C ILE A 293 9.30 0.69 0.26
N SER A 294 8.65 0.58 1.42
CA SER A 294 8.92 -0.49 2.39
C SER A 294 8.35 -1.86 2.00
N THR A 295 7.35 -1.89 1.11
CA THR A 295 6.53 -3.07 0.81
C THR A 295 7.31 -4.22 0.17
N PRO A 296 8.20 -3.99 -0.83
CA PRO A 296 9.04 -5.05 -1.37
C PRO A 296 9.91 -5.71 -0.28
N PHE A 297 10.47 -4.92 0.64
CA PHE A 297 11.31 -5.43 1.73
C PHE A 297 10.49 -6.19 2.78
N LEU A 298 9.28 -5.70 3.09
CA LEU A 298 8.34 -6.38 3.99
C LEU A 298 7.98 -7.77 3.48
N HIS A 299 7.67 -7.90 2.19
CA HIS A 299 7.33 -9.17 1.56
C HIS A 299 8.55 -10.07 1.40
N PHE A 300 9.72 -9.53 1.05
CA PHE A 300 10.95 -10.31 0.99
C PHE A 300 11.32 -10.88 2.37
N ARG A 301 11.17 -10.08 3.43
CA ARG A 301 11.28 -10.54 4.83
C ARG A 301 10.30 -11.68 5.13
N TRP A 302 9.05 -11.58 4.70
CA TRP A 302 8.06 -12.64 4.87
C TRP A 302 8.50 -13.94 4.19
N PHE A 303 9.01 -13.87 2.96
CA PHE A 303 9.52 -15.05 2.26
C PHE A 303 10.70 -15.70 2.99
N LEU A 304 11.64 -14.91 3.50
CA LEU A 304 12.76 -15.44 4.28
C LEU A 304 12.27 -16.14 5.56
N LEU A 305 11.27 -15.60 6.26
CA LEU A 305 10.67 -16.23 7.44
C LEU A 305 9.97 -17.55 7.09
N GLN A 306 9.16 -17.57 6.04
CA GLN A 306 8.43 -18.77 5.62
C GLN A 306 9.35 -19.88 5.14
N ASN A 307 10.59 -19.55 4.76
CA ASN A 307 11.60 -20.50 4.32
C ASN A 307 12.72 -20.70 5.38
N GLY A 308 12.41 -20.49 6.66
CA GLY A 308 13.34 -20.81 7.76
C GLY A 308 14.67 -20.05 7.73
N GLN A 309 14.77 -18.96 6.98
CA GLN A 309 16.01 -18.17 6.83
C GLN A 309 16.13 -17.06 7.89
N ALA A 310 15.41 -17.16 9.02
CA ALA A 310 15.32 -16.11 10.02
C ALA A 310 16.66 -15.77 10.70
N GLU A 311 17.60 -16.71 10.73
CA GLU A 311 18.91 -16.51 11.38
C GLU A 311 20.01 -16.02 10.43
N THR A 312 19.71 -15.90 9.13
CA THR A 312 20.71 -15.51 8.13
C THR A 312 21.08 -14.02 8.21
N PRO A 313 22.32 -13.63 7.84
CA PRO A 313 22.71 -12.22 7.75
C PRO A 313 21.82 -11.42 6.79
N LEU A 314 21.42 -12.02 5.67
CA LEU A 314 20.49 -11.42 4.71
C LEU A 314 19.16 -11.08 5.37
N PHE A 315 18.58 -11.99 6.16
CA PHE A 315 17.34 -11.70 6.88
C PHE A 315 17.52 -10.54 7.85
N ARG A 316 18.63 -10.48 8.60
CA ARG A 316 18.90 -9.38 9.54
C ARG A 316 18.96 -8.03 8.81
N PHE A 317 19.68 -7.97 7.69
CA PHE A 317 19.76 -6.78 6.85
C PHE A 317 18.38 -6.35 6.33
N ILE A 318 17.64 -7.26 5.67
CA ILE A 318 16.31 -6.96 5.12
C ILE A 318 15.33 -6.58 6.22
N ASN A 319 15.39 -7.24 7.39
CA ASN A 319 14.55 -6.89 8.53
C ASN A 319 14.87 -5.49 9.06
N ALA A 320 16.15 -5.13 9.21
CA ALA A 320 16.57 -3.79 9.64
C ALA A 320 16.12 -2.73 8.63
N LEU A 321 16.33 -2.96 7.34
CA LEU A 321 15.90 -2.07 6.26
C LEU A 321 14.37 -1.90 6.22
N THR A 322 13.62 -3.00 6.38
CA THR A 322 12.15 -2.96 6.47
C THR A 322 11.70 -2.12 7.66
N VAL A 323 12.28 -2.33 8.86
CA VAL A 323 11.95 -1.55 10.07
C VAL A 323 12.24 -0.08 9.84
N PHE A 324 13.43 0.24 9.33
CA PHE A 324 13.85 1.62 9.06
C PHE A 324 12.90 2.31 8.10
N LEU A 325 12.64 1.73 6.91
CA LEU A 325 11.76 2.33 5.91
C LEU A 325 10.32 2.43 6.39
N PHE A 326 9.81 1.41 7.08
CA PHE A 326 8.45 1.43 7.61
C PHE A 326 8.27 2.54 8.65
N ILE A 327 9.20 2.70 9.58
CA ILE A 327 9.10 3.77 10.59
C ILE A 327 9.32 5.14 9.94
N SER A 328 10.48 5.33 9.29
CA SER A 328 10.88 6.63 8.77
C SER A 328 9.91 7.13 7.70
N VAL A 329 9.62 6.32 6.68
CA VAL A 329 8.78 6.77 5.54
C VAL A 329 7.30 6.64 5.88
N ARG A 330 6.86 5.47 6.33
CA ARG A 330 5.42 5.12 6.42
C ARG A 330 4.73 5.65 7.67
N LEU A 331 5.44 5.78 8.79
CA LEU A 331 4.87 6.26 10.07
C LEU A 331 5.23 7.70 10.41
N VAL A 332 6.33 8.25 9.90
CA VAL A 332 6.80 9.59 10.24
C VAL A 332 6.69 10.53 9.05
N VAL A 333 7.53 10.36 8.02
CA VAL A 333 7.67 11.32 6.91
C VAL A 333 6.37 11.48 6.15
N VAL A 334 5.79 10.41 5.59
CA VAL A 334 4.58 10.55 4.75
C VAL A 334 3.39 11.09 5.56
N PRO A 335 3.05 10.57 6.75
CA PRO A 335 2.02 11.18 7.59
C PRO A 335 2.29 12.65 7.88
N PHE A 336 3.51 13.03 8.27
CA PHE A 336 3.86 14.43 8.52
C PHE A 336 3.60 15.31 7.29
N LEU A 337 4.12 14.91 6.12
CA LEU A 337 4.00 15.69 4.89
C LEU A 337 2.54 15.82 4.42
N VAL A 338 1.74 14.77 4.59
CA VAL A 338 0.32 14.76 4.20
C VAL A 338 -0.55 15.53 5.20
N PHE A 339 -0.42 15.29 6.50
CA PHE A 339 -1.21 16.00 7.52
C PHE A 339 -0.88 17.46 7.58
N TRP A 340 0.39 17.83 7.40
CA TRP A 340 0.78 19.23 7.36
C TRP A 340 0.08 19.97 6.22
N HIS A 341 0.07 19.39 5.01
CA HIS A 341 -0.67 19.94 3.88
C HIS A 341 -2.16 20.07 4.16
N TYR A 342 -2.77 19.01 4.68
CA TYR A 342 -4.19 19.02 5.04
C TYR A 342 -4.52 20.09 6.08
N TRP A 343 -3.66 20.24 7.09
CA TRP A 343 -3.84 21.23 8.16
C TRP A 343 -3.66 22.65 7.65
N ILE A 344 -2.64 22.92 6.83
CA ILE A 344 -2.47 24.22 6.15
C ILE A 344 -3.68 24.53 5.32
N ASP A 345 -4.13 23.60 4.47
CA ASP A 345 -5.34 23.80 3.67
C ASP A 345 -6.52 24.16 4.59
N CYS A 346 -6.77 23.40 5.65
CA CYS A 346 -7.86 23.71 6.58
C CYS A 346 -7.71 25.07 7.28
N ALA A 347 -6.51 25.45 7.71
CA ALA A 347 -6.24 26.71 8.39
C ALA A 347 -6.38 27.91 7.43
N VAL A 348 -5.84 27.79 6.22
CA VAL A 348 -5.92 28.79 5.15
C VAL A 348 -7.37 28.93 4.66
N TYR A 349 -8.09 27.83 4.39
CA TYR A 349 -9.52 27.86 4.04
C TYR A 349 -10.37 28.49 5.14
N ARG A 350 -10.00 28.29 6.41
CA ARG A 350 -10.74 28.88 7.54
C ARG A 350 -10.50 30.39 7.68
N GLN A 351 -9.28 30.85 7.39
CA GLN A 351 -8.91 32.27 7.50
C GLN A 351 -9.32 33.08 6.27
N HIS A 352 -9.34 32.43 5.12
CA HIS A 352 -9.79 32.99 3.87
C HIS A 352 -11.18 32.44 3.55
N LEU A 353 -12.21 33.11 4.09
CA LEU A 353 -13.57 33.13 3.53
C LEU A 353 -13.57 33.76 2.12
N ILE A 354 -12.59 33.42 1.28
CA ILE A 354 -12.63 33.75 -0.12
C ILE A 354 -13.82 32.94 -0.66
N PRO A 355 -14.83 33.59 -1.25
CA PRO A 355 -15.93 32.92 -1.93
C PRO A 355 -15.39 32.25 -3.21
N GLN A 356 -14.60 31.19 -3.05
CA GLN A 356 -14.11 30.36 -4.15
C GLN A 356 -15.04 29.17 -4.28
N ALA A 357 -15.90 29.28 -5.28
CA ALA A 357 -17.09 28.50 -5.54
C ALA A 357 -16.90 27.00 -5.88
N ASN A 358 -15.73 26.38 -5.73
CA ASN A 358 -15.48 25.09 -6.43
C ASN A 358 -14.79 23.95 -5.67
N ILE A 359 -14.45 24.08 -4.38
CA ILE A 359 -14.03 22.90 -3.59
C ILE A 359 -15.20 22.47 -2.70
N SER A 360 -15.94 21.46 -3.18
CA SER A 360 -17.08 20.93 -2.46
C SER A 360 -16.67 20.44 -1.06
N THR A 361 -17.46 20.75 -0.04
CA THR A 361 -17.26 20.22 1.33
C THR A 361 -17.07 18.70 1.33
N LEU A 362 -17.79 18.02 0.44
CA LEU A 362 -17.68 16.59 0.20
C LEU A 362 -16.25 16.15 -0.16
N ARG A 363 -15.53 16.92 -0.98
CA ARG A 363 -14.14 16.66 -1.37
C ARG A 363 -13.19 16.75 -0.18
N MET A 364 -13.36 17.74 0.70
CA MET A 364 -12.54 17.85 1.92
C MET A 364 -12.76 16.65 2.84
N VAL A 365 -14.02 16.24 3.02
CA VAL A 365 -14.38 15.06 3.82
C VAL A 365 -13.73 13.80 3.25
N PHE A 366 -13.77 13.60 1.92
CA PHE A 366 -13.13 12.44 1.30
C PHE A 366 -11.62 12.41 1.50
N ILE A 367 -10.93 13.55 1.30
CA ILE A 367 -9.48 13.63 1.53
C ILE A 367 -9.15 13.32 2.99
N MET A 368 -9.95 13.84 3.94
CA MET A 368 -9.78 13.56 5.35
C MET A 368 -9.95 12.06 5.66
N VAL A 369 -11.01 11.44 5.14
CA VAL A 369 -11.29 10.01 5.34
C VAL A 369 -10.17 9.14 4.76
N LEU A 370 -9.68 9.46 3.56
CA LEU A 370 -8.58 8.74 2.92
C LEU A 370 -7.29 8.88 3.73
N THR A 371 -6.93 10.11 4.11
CA THR A 371 -5.72 10.39 4.89
C THR A 371 -5.77 9.71 6.26
N LEU A 372 -6.84 9.92 7.04
CA LEU A 372 -6.99 9.30 8.35
C LEU A 372 -7.05 7.78 8.25
N GLY A 373 -7.85 7.24 7.33
CA GLY A 373 -8.01 5.81 7.14
C GLY A 373 -6.69 5.14 6.77
N TRP A 374 -5.95 5.73 5.83
CA TRP A 374 -4.63 5.25 5.42
C TRP A 374 -3.62 5.31 6.58
N THR A 375 -3.55 6.44 7.29
CA THR A 375 -2.64 6.59 8.44
C THR A 375 -2.94 5.60 9.56
N LEU A 376 -4.20 5.45 9.95
CA LEU A 376 -4.61 4.53 11.02
C LEU A 376 -4.27 3.08 10.66
N LEU A 377 -4.43 2.71 9.39
CA LEU A 377 -4.07 1.39 8.90
C LEU A 377 -2.55 1.14 8.97
N ASN A 378 -1.74 2.15 8.67
CA ASN A 378 -0.29 2.03 8.83
C ASN A 378 0.15 1.92 10.28
N TYR A 379 -0.46 2.68 11.20
CA TYR A 379 -0.22 2.50 12.63
C TYR A 379 -0.66 1.11 13.11
N PHE A 380 -1.79 0.61 12.62
CA PHE A 380 -2.25 -0.75 12.93
C PHE A 380 -1.24 -1.82 12.46
N TRP A 381 -0.75 -1.73 11.23
CA TRP A 381 0.27 -2.64 10.73
C TRP A 381 1.62 -2.47 11.42
N GLY A 382 2.00 -1.23 11.74
CA GLY A 382 3.17 -0.94 12.57
C GLY A 382 3.07 -1.64 13.92
N TYR A 383 1.93 -1.52 14.61
CA TYR A 383 1.66 -2.22 15.86
C TYR A 383 1.80 -3.75 15.70
N LEU A 384 1.18 -4.36 14.68
CA LEU A 384 1.30 -5.80 14.43
C LEU A 384 2.76 -6.21 14.16
N PHE A 385 3.48 -5.39 13.40
CA PHE A 385 4.88 -5.61 13.06
C PHE A 385 5.76 -5.56 14.31
N PHE A 386 5.66 -4.52 15.14
CA PHE A 386 6.38 -4.41 16.41
C PHE A 386 6.01 -5.53 17.39
N ARG A 387 4.72 -5.89 17.48
CA ARG A 387 4.28 -7.04 18.29
C ARG A 387 4.95 -8.33 17.84
N SER A 388 5.11 -8.53 16.53
CA SER A 388 5.81 -9.71 15.98
C SER A 388 7.29 -9.75 16.40
N LEU A 389 7.97 -8.59 16.42
CA LEU A 389 9.35 -8.47 16.87
C LEU A 389 9.49 -8.76 18.37
N CYS A 390 8.59 -8.21 19.19
CA CYS A 390 8.61 -8.40 20.64
C CYS A 390 8.29 -9.84 21.09
N ARG A 391 7.42 -10.57 20.36
CA ARG A 391 7.07 -11.96 20.68
C ARG A 391 8.26 -12.91 20.59
N LYS A 392 9.14 -12.76 19.58
CA LYS A 392 10.32 -13.61 19.42
C LYS A 392 11.27 -13.53 20.62
N ARG A 393 11.38 -12.36 21.25
CA ARG A 393 12.23 -12.15 22.42
C ARG A 393 11.75 -12.93 23.67
N LYS A 394 10.44 -13.16 23.79
CA LYS A 394 9.86 -13.93 24.91
C LYS A 394 9.86 -15.45 24.63
N GLY A 395 9.62 -15.85 23.38
CA GLY A 395 9.66 -17.26 22.97
C GLY A 395 11.07 -17.86 22.95
N GLY A 396 12.06 -17.11 22.45
CA GLY A 396 13.46 -17.53 22.46
C GLY A 396 14.04 -17.68 23.86
N LYS A 397 13.64 -16.83 24.82
CA LYS A 397 14.02 -17.00 26.23
C LYS A 397 13.44 -18.26 26.86
N LYS A 398 12.18 -18.62 26.56
CA LYS A 398 11.58 -19.86 27.07
C LYS A 398 12.19 -21.11 26.42
N ALA A 399 12.45 -21.08 25.12
CA ALA A 399 13.12 -22.19 24.43
C ALA A 399 14.57 -22.37 24.91
N ALA A 400 15.34 -21.28 25.06
CA ALA A 400 16.71 -21.35 25.56
C ALA A 400 16.82 -21.73 27.05
N VAL A 401 15.85 -21.32 27.89
CA VAL A 401 15.79 -21.77 29.30
C VAL A 401 15.37 -23.23 29.40
N ALA A 402 14.47 -23.72 28.54
CA ALA A 402 14.11 -25.14 28.48
C ALA A 402 15.27 -26.01 27.93
N ASP A 403 16.09 -25.48 27.03
CA ASP A 403 17.28 -26.16 26.49
C ASP A 403 18.46 -26.13 27.48
N MET A 404 18.55 -25.08 28.33
CA MET A 404 19.51 -25.03 29.45
C MET A 404 19.08 -25.87 30.66
N GLN A 405 17.79 -26.14 30.84
CA GLN A 405 17.26 -27.08 31.84
C GLN A 405 17.17 -28.49 31.25
N GLY A 406 18.25 -28.94 30.60
CA GLY A 406 18.30 -30.21 29.89
C GLY A 406 17.77 -31.42 30.68
N PRO A 407 17.48 -32.54 30.01
CA PRO A 407 16.76 -33.72 30.53
C PRO A 407 17.39 -34.45 31.74
N ASP A 408 18.46 -33.93 32.34
CA ASP A 408 19.15 -34.52 33.49
C ASP A 408 18.45 -34.30 34.85
N GLU A 409 17.45 -33.41 34.95
CA GLU A 409 16.66 -33.28 36.20
C GLU A 409 15.47 -34.25 36.30
N GLU A 410 14.90 -34.71 35.18
CA GLU A 410 13.84 -35.73 35.22
C GLU A 410 14.40 -37.15 35.40
N ARG A 411 15.69 -37.38 35.10
CA ARG A 411 16.35 -38.69 35.28
C ARG A 411 16.88 -38.97 36.68
N LYS A 412 16.74 -38.02 37.62
CA LYS A 412 17.14 -38.18 39.03
C LYS A 412 15.96 -38.35 39.98
N LYS A 413 14.74 -38.52 39.46
CA LYS A 413 13.50 -38.70 40.25
C LYS A 413 12.78 -40.02 40.00
N GLU A 414 13.36 -40.90 39.18
CA GLU A 414 13.05 -42.33 39.10
C GLU A 414 14.31 -43.11 39.50
#